data_AF-A0A941N7E6-F1
#
_entry.id   AF-A0A941N7E6-F1
#
_cell.length_a   1.000
_cell.length_b   1.000
_cell.length_c   1.000
_cell.angle_alpha   90.00
_cell.angle_beta   90.00
_cell.angle_gamma   90.00
#
_symmetry.space_group_name_H-M   'P 1'
#
loop_
_entity.id
_entity.type
_entity.pdbx_description
1 polymer ?
#
loop_
_entity_poly.entity_id
_entity_poly.type
_entity_poly.pdbx_seq_one_letter_code
_entity_poly.pdbx_strand_id
1 'polypeptide(L)'
;ENPEEIHQFANSILREGKPLPKVLKQGRQESAVWMTYETVVPIEKAELNYTLDSGRWQDRKWESIPATIDAKTGRVTAQLPAGVTVYYFNVFDNRQCAVSSPHEELRPSAK
;
A
#
# COMPACT_ATOMS: atom_id res chain seq x y z
N GLU A 1 -20.01 -17.69 11.17
CA GLU A 1 -19.22 -16.47 11.42
C GLU A 1 -20.20 -15.30 11.51
N ASN A 2 -20.00 -14.38 12.47
CA ASN A 2 -20.91 -13.26 12.74
C ASN A 2 -20.30 -11.98 12.13
N PRO A 3 -20.56 -11.64 10.86
CA PRO A 3 -19.89 -10.53 10.17
C PRO A 3 -20.15 -9.18 10.83
N GLU A 4 -21.28 -9.02 11.52
CA GLU A 4 -21.69 -7.78 12.16
C GLU A 4 -20.72 -7.30 13.24
N GLU A 5 -20.18 -8.20 14.08
CA GLU A 5 -19.20 -7.82 15.13
C GLU A 5 -17.87 -7.36 14.54
N ILE A 6 -17.44 -7.96 13.42
CA ILE A 6 -16.23 -7.54 12.69
C ILE A 6 -16.45 -6.14 12.09
N HIS A 7 -17.62 -5.87 11.54
CA HIS A 7 -17.99 -4.55 11.03
C HIS A 7 -18.07 -3.50 12.13
N GLN A 8 -18.68 -3.82 13.27
CA GLN A 8 -18.78 -2.91 14.41
C GLN A 8 -17.39 -2.63 15.02
N PHE A 9 -16.54 -3.66 15.15
CA PHE A 9 -15.17 -3.48 15.62
C PHE A 9 -14.34 -2.65 14.64
N ALA A 10 -14.42 -2.93 13.34
CA ALA A 10 -13.77 -2.13 12.31
C ALA A 10 -14.25 -0.67 12.37
N ASN A 11 -15.55 -0.43 12.49
CA ASN A 11 -16.12 0.90 12.62
C ASN A 11 -15.71 1.61 13.93
N SER A 12 -15.51 0.86 15.02
CA SER A 12 -15.03 1.42 16.29
C SER A 12 -13.58 1.91 16.21
N ILE A 13 -12.76 1.28 15.35
CA ILE A 13 -11.38 1.69 15.07
C ILE A 13 -11.36 2.86 14.10
N LEU A 14 -12.27 2.88 13.12
CA LEU A 14 -12.50 4.01 12.22
C LEU A 14 -13.14 5.17 12.97
N ARG A 15 -12.31 5.94 13.69
CA ARG A 15 -12.75 7.13 14.44
C ARG A 15 -13.71 7.96 13.59
N GLU A 16 -14.87 8.27 14.18
CA GLU A 16 -15.92 9.14 13.64
C GLU A 16 -16.71 8.58 12.43
N GLY A 17 -16.62 7.27 12.13
CA GLY A 17 -17.35 6.67 11.02
C GLY A 17 -16.84 7.10 9.63
N LYS A 18 -15.69 7.78 9.58
CA LYS A 18 -15.05 8.19 8.32
C LYS A 18 -14.46 6.95 7.63
N PRO A 19 -14.75 6.73 6.34
CA PRO A 19 -14.25 5.55 5.63
C PRO A 19 -12.72 5.52 5.56
N LEU A 20 -12.17 4.32 5.35
CA LEU A 20 -10.76 4.17 5.01
C LEU A 20 -10.45 4.77 3.64
N PRO A 21 -9.18 5.17 3.40
CA PRO A 21 -8.71 5.48 2.06
C PRO A 21 -9.02 4.33 1.09
N LYS A 22 -9.39 4.66 -0.14
CA LYS A 22 -9.68 3.67 -1.18
C LYS A 22 -8.62 3.72 -2.25
N VAL A 23 -7.93 2.60 -2.49
CA VAL A 23 -7.01 2.47 -3.63
C VAL A 23 -7.82 2.42 -4.92
N LEU A 24 -7.50 3.30 -5.87
CA LEU A 24 -8.21 3.42 -7.14
C LEU A 24 -7.48 2.72 -8.28
N LYS A 25 -6.19 3.00 -8.43
CA LYS A 25 -5.33 2.50 -9.52
C LYS A 25 -3.90 2.39 -9.03
N GLN A 26 -3.14 1.51 -9.66
CA GLN A 26 -1.69 1.43 -9.50
C GLN A 26 -1.03 1.19 -10.84
N GLY A 27 0.26 1.51 -10.93
CA GLY A 27 1.04 1.24 -12.11
C GLY A 27 2.52 1.42 -11.88
N ARG A 28 3.27 0.98 -12.88
CA ARG A 28 4.72 0.99 -12.88
C ARG A 28 5.23 1.41 -14.26
N GLN A 29 6.27 2.23 -14.27
CA GLN A 29 7.08 2.53 -15.43
C GLN A 29 8.53 2.29 -15.03
N GLU A 30 9.10 1.17 -15.47
CA GLU A 30 10.44 0.71 -15.07
C GLU A 30 10.56 0.57 -13.54
N SER A 31 11.41 1.39 -12.90
CA SER A 31 11.56 1.45 -11.44
C SER A 31 10.60 2.44 -10.77
N ALA A 32 9.96 3.33 -11.54
CA ALA A 32 9.03 4.31 -11.00
C ALA A 32 7.66 3.68 -10.80
N VAL A 33 7.24 3.56 -9.54
CA VAL A 33 5.96 2.96 -9.15
C VAL A 33 5.04 3.99 -8.54
N TRP A 34 3.74 3.79 -8.75
CA TRP A 34 2.73 4.71 -8.25
C TRP A 34 1.41 4.01 -7.94
N MET A 35 0.64 4.64 -7.05
CA MET A 35 -0.77 4.36 -6.90
C MET A 35 -1.56 5.65 -6.71
N THR A 36 -2.86 5.62 -7.01
CA THR A 36 -3.79 6.71 -6.72
C THR A 36 -4.84 6.23 -5.74
N TYR A 37 -5.28 7.11 -4.86
CA TYR A 37 -6.25 6.85 -3.82
C TYR A 37 -7.29 7.97 -3.72
N GLU A 38 -8.43 7.63 -3.14
CA GLU A 38 -9.48 8.56 -2.71
C GLU A 38 -9.60 8.50 -1.18
N THR A 39 -9.76 9.65 -0.53
CA THR A 39 -9.93 9.71 0.92
C THR A 39 -10.68 10.98 1.33
N VAL A 40 -11.39 10.89 2.45
CA VAL A 40 -11.99 12.06 3.14
C VAL A 40 -11.19 12.48 4.37
N VAL A 41 -10.14 11.72 4.71
CA VAL A 41 -9.19 11.99 5.80
C VAL A 41 -7.78 12.20 5.26
N PRO A 42 -6.97 13.07 5.87
CA PRO A 42 -5.58 13.27 5.44
C PRO A 42 -4.75 11.98 5.54
N ILE A 43 -3.94 11.71 4.51
CA ILE A 43 -2.87 10.70 4.56
C ILE A 43 -1.62 11.36 5.12
N GLU A 44 -1.08 10.80 6.20
CA GLU A 44 0.11 11.34 6.88
C GLU A 44 1.39 10.62 6.48
N LYS A 45 1.27 9.34 6.10
CA LYS A 45 2.43 8.50 5.81
C LYS A 45 2.12 7.54 4.67
N ALA A 46 3.11 7.30 3.84
CA ALA A 46 3.06 6.28 2.81
C ALA A 46 4.40 5.55 2.75
N GLU A 47 4.32 4.25 2.49
CA GLU A 47 5.48 3.36 2.41
C GLU A 47 5.36 2.44 1.21
N LEU A 48 6.48 2.17 0.58
CA LEU A 48 6.65 1.09 -0.38
C LEU A 48 7.25 -0.10 0.35
N ASN A 49 6.51 -1.20 0.40
CA ASN A 49 6.95 -2.47 0.96
C ASN A 49 7.39 -3.38 -0.18
N TYR A 50 8.58 -3.95 -0.10
CA TYR A 50 9.13 -4.78 -1.16
C TYR A 50 9.94 -5.95 -0.60
N THR A 51 10.22 -6.91 -1.46
CA THR A 51 11.16 -8.00 -1.19
C THR A 51 12.04 -8.26 -2.41
N LEU A 52 13.28 -8.63 -2.16
CA LEU A 52 14.22 -9.12 -3.19
C LEU A 52 14.20 -10.65 -3.29
N ASP A 53 13.54 -11.31 -2.34
CA ASP A 53 13.56 -12.76 -2.22
C ASP A 53 12.53 -13.39 -3.16
N SER A 54 12.81 -14.61 -3.58
CA SER A 54 11.88 -15.46 -4.32
C SER A 54 11.44 -16.66 -3.48
N GLY A 55 10.51 -17.48 -3.98
CA GLY A 55 10.02 -18.64 -3.24
C GLY A 55 8.82 -18.33 -2.32
N ARG A 56 8.65 -19.10 -1.25
CA ARG A 56 7.49 -19.03 -0.35
C ARG A 56 7.41 -17.67 0.35
N TRP A 57 6.27 -17.00 0.26
CA TRP A 57 6.12 -15.62 0.75
C TRP A 57 6.31 -15.47 2.27
N GLN A 58 6.06 -16.53 3.05
CA GLN A 58 6.24 -16.51 4.51
C GLN A 58 7.71 -16.43 4.93
N ASP A 59 8.61 -16.90 4.07
CA ASP A 59 10.05 -16.99 4.34
C ASP A 59 10.81 -15.78 3.78
N ARG A 60 10.14 -14.94 2.98
CA ARG A 60 10.74 -13.77 2.35
C ARG A 60 11.03 -12.68 3.38
N LYS A 61 12.21 -12.07 3.27
CA LYS A 61 12.52 -10.84 3.97
C LYS A 61 11.85 -9.67 3.26
N TRP A 62 11.02 -8.93 4.00
CA TRP A 62 10.36 -7.72 3.53
C TRP A 62 11.07 -6.48 4.09
N GLU A 63 11.19 -5.47 3.25
CA GLU A 63 11.76 -4.17 3.58
C GLU A 63 10.78 -3.07 3.20
N SER A 64 10.85 -1.94 3.91
CA SER A 64 9.95 -0.80 3.72
C SER A 64 10.76 0.47 3.53
N ILE A 65 10.42 1.27 2.52
CA ILE A 65 10.99 2.61 2.31
C ILE A 65 9.88 3.65 2.23
N PRO A 66 10.14 4.91 2.60
CA PRO A 66 9.16 5.98 2.47
C PRO A 66 8.71 6.17 1.02
N ALA A 67 7.42 6.44 0.83
CA ALA A 67 6.86 6.83 -0.45
C ALA A 67 6.39 8.31 -0.41
N THR A 68 6.48 8.99 -1.53
CA THR A 68 6.10 10.40 -1.67
C THR A 68 4.59 10.52 -1.84
N ILE A 69 3.96 11.37 -1.04
CA ILE A 69 2.52 11.65 -1.11
C ILE A 69 2.29 12.98 -1.84
N ASP A 70 1.48 12.95 -2.88
CA ASP A 70 0.82 14.13 -3.44
C ASP A 70 -0.65 14.12 -3.02
N ALA A 71 -0.94 14.84 -1.93
CA ALA A 71 -2.28 14.94 -1.36
C ALA A 71 -3.26 15.72 -2.26
N LYS A 72 -2.77 16.57 -3.17
CA LYS A 72 -3.65 17.35 -4.06
C LYS A 72 -4.23 16.49 -5.17
N THR A 73 -3.43 15.55 -5.69
CA THR A 73 -3.85 14.64 -6.76
C THR A 73 -4.30 13.27 -6.25
N GLY A 74 -4.14 12.99 -4.95
CA GLY A 74 -4.43 11.69 -4.38
C GLY A 74 -3.49 10.62 -4.92
N ARG A 75 -2.19 10.94 -5.04
CA ARG A 75 -1.19 10.04 -5.64
C ARG A 75 -0.06 9.74 -4.66
N VAL A 76 0.41 8.50 -4.68
CA VAL A 76 1.65 8.07 -4.02
C VAL A 76 2.65 7.59 -5.06
N THR A 77 3.92 7.94 -4.90
CA THR A 77 5.00 7.49 -5.79
C THR A 77 6.21 7.02 -5.00
N ALA A 78 6.95 6.07 -5.56
CA ALA A 78 8.24 5.62 -5.03
C ALA A 78 9.13 5.08 -6.15
N GLN A 79 10.40 4.84 -5.83
CA GLN A 79 11.36 4.19 -6.70
C GLN A 79 11.65 2.79 -6.16
N LEU A 80 11.48 1.78 -7.01
CA LEU A 80 11.85 0.41 -6.68
C LEU A 80 13.37 0.25 -6.64
N PRO A 81 13.92 -0.34 -5.58
CA PRO A 81 15.29 -0.83 -5.59
C PRO A 81 15.52 -1.88 -6.69
N ALA A 82 16.79 -2.04 -7.09
CA ALA A 82 17.16 -3.08 -8.04
C ALA A 82 16.93 -4.48 -7.46
N GLY A 83 16.41 -5.39 -8.28
CA GLY A 83 16.22 -6.79 -7.89
C GLY A 83 14.93 -7.08 -7.13
N VAL A 84 14.02 -6.11 -6.98
CA VAL A 84 12.71 -6.35 -6.36
C VAL A 84 11.93 -7.41 -7.15
N THR A 85 11.42 -8.40 -6.42
CA THR A 85 10.60 -9.48 -6.96
C THR A 85 9.11 -9.22 -6.73
N VAL A 86 8.74 -8.62 -5.59
CA VAL A 86 7.36 -8.24 -5.26
C VAL A 86 7.35 -6.93 -4.47
N TYR A 87 6.35 -6.09 -4.72
CA TYR A 87 6.10 -4.90 -3.92
C TYR A 87 4.61 -4.58 -3.77
N TYR A 88 4.29 -3.73 -2.80
CA TYR A 88 3.00 -3.08 -2.62
C TYR A 88 3.15 -1.76 -1.85
N PHE A 89 2.16 -0.89 -1.91
CA PHE A 89 2.13 0.35 -1.12
C PHE A 89 1.26 0.19 0.13
N ASN A 90 1.67 0.84 1.23
CA ASN A 90 0.82 1.17 2.35
C ASN A 90 0.63 2.67 2.45
N VAL A 91 -0.59 3.11 2.73
CA VAL A 91 -0.88 4.49 3.19
C VAL A 91 -1.51 4.45 4.56
N PHE A 92 -1.15 5.44 5.37
CA PHE A 92 -1.64 5.61 6.73
C PHE A 92 -2.28 6.98 6.86
N ASP A 93 -3.52 6.99 7.34
CA ASP A 93 -4.20 8.24 7.67
C ASP A 93 -3.77 8.78 9.06
N ASN A 94 -4.31 9.94 9.43
CA ASN A 94 -4.09 10.56 10.73
C ASN A 94 -4.62 9.77 11.95
N ARG A 95 -5.37 8.70 11.72
CA ARG A 95 -5.82 7.75 12.75
C ARG A 95 -4.87 6.56 12.87
N GLN A 96 -3.76 6.56 12.12
CA GLN A 96 -2.82 5.45 11.97
C GLN A 96 -3.47 4.19 11.37
N CYS A 97 -4.61 4.34 10.68
CA CYS A 97 -5.23 3.24 9.95
C CYS A 97 -4.51 3.03 8.61
N ALA A 98 -4.16 1.78 8.32
CA ALA A 98 -3.42 1.42 7.12
C ALA A 98 -4.33 0.87 6.03
N VAL A 99 -4.05 1.23 4.77
CA VAL A 99 -4.63 0.60 3.59
C VAL A 99 -3.51 0.21 2.64
N SER A 100 -3.56 -1.04 2.18
CA SER A 100 -2.58 -1.61 1.26
C SER A 100 -3.10 -1.64 -0.18
N SER A 101 -2.21 -1.39 -1.14
CA SER A 101 -2.49 -1.70 -2.54
C SER A 101 -2.42 -3.22 -2.77
N PRO A 102 -3.03 -3.74 -3.85
CA PRO A 102 -2.67 -5.04 -4.38
C PRO A 102 -1.15 -5.12 -4.61
N HIS A 103 -0.56 -6.28 -4.31
CA HIS A 103 0.85 -6.51 -4.61
C HIS A 103 1.06 -6.72 -6.11
N GLU A 104 2.22 -6.29 -6.61
CA GLU A 104 2.67 -6.58 -7.97
C GLU A 104 3.93 -7.44 -7.91
N GLU A 105 3.91 -8.56 -8.63
CA GLU A 105 5.07 -9.41 -8.84
C GLU A 105 5.82 -8.98 -10.10
N LEU A 106 7.11 -8.69 -9.94
CA LEU A 106 8.03 -8.49 -11.04
C LEU A 106 8.52 -9.87 -11.49
N ARG A 107 8.02 -10.32 -12.65
CA ARG A 107 8.64 -11.46 -13.33
C ARG A 107 10.06 -11.05 -13.72
N PRO A 108 11.09 -11.89 -13.45
CA PRO A 108 12.39 -11.68 -14.04
C PRO A 108 12.21 -11.64 -15.55
N SER A 109 12.77 -10.63 -16.22
CA SER A 109 12.91 -10.67 -17.68
C SER A 109 13.72 -11.93 -18.00
N ALA A 110 13.12 -12.87 -18.74
CA ALA A 110 13.88 -13.98 -19.31
C ALA A 110 15.05 -13.36 -20.09
N LYS A 111 16.28 -13.68 -19.68
CA LYS A 111 17.48 -13.36 -20.46
C LYS A 111 17.49 -14.20 -21.73
#